data_AF-A0A7S9KNQ5-F1
#
_entry.id   AF-A0A7S9KNQ5-F1
#
_cell.length_a   1.000
_cell.length_b   1.000
_cell.length_c   1.000
_cell.angle_alpha   90.00
_cell.angle_beta   90.00
_cell.angle_gamma   90.00
#
_symmetry.space_group_name_H-M   'P 1'
#
loop_
_entity.id
_entity.type
_entity.pdbx_description
1 polymer ?
#
loop_
_entity_poly.entity_id
_entity_poly.type
_entity_poly.pdbx_seq_one_letter_code
_entity_poly.pdbx_strand_id
1 'polypeptide(L)'
;MALTTSSMLRRALRLATSIEAPLLLQRQTARRFFHASSPTLKKRKIAPAANSPPTATASQTPSSPDPLDPLDFTSLLAAFAPQDTHFRAQLQTILHGGRFNPSSLGALPIPVKSADGTPETFPLGELAQVVPRSGGRTISLLVNERAYIKPIMSAVQASREFNQQPQRSEDNDLELLMRVEPERKEELVRRVKEAAQGWRDQVRQARSRHDKVIKGWARDGTVLKDAAKRAERELQRVQDGKMREIDGEEAQTIKMLERR
;
A
#
# COMPACT_ATOMS: atom_id res chain seq x y z
N MET A 1 50.83 -38.90 -39.47
CA MET A 1 50.09 -40.11 -39.89
C MET A 1 48.81 -40.14 -39.06
N ALA A 2 47.68 -39.77 -39.67
CA ALA A 2 46.64 -40.71 -40.14
C ALA A 2 45.71 -41.11 -38.98
N LEU A 3 44.37 -41.05 -39.00
CA LEU A 3 43.35 -40.78 -40.02
C LEU A 3 42.05 -40.34 -39.32
N THR A 4 41.30 -39.56 -40.08
CA THR A 4 39.89 -39.18 -40.08
C THR A 4 38.89 -40.33 -39.80
N THR A 5 37.70 -40.01 -39.28
CA THR A 5 36.32 -40.33 -39.78
C THR A 5 35.30 -40.42 -38.61
N SER A 6 34.24 -39.60 -38.58
CA SER A 6 32.89 -39.81 -39.19
C SER A 6 32.05 -40.81 -38.36
N SER A 7 30.75 -40.71 -38.06
CA SER A 7 29.65 -39.93 -38.63
C SER A 7 28.36 -40.20 -37.81
N MET A 8 27.41 -39.25 -37.84
CA MET A 8 25.93 -39.40 -37.94
C MET A 8 25.15 -40.09 -36.79
N LEU A 9 24.26 -39.40 -36.06
CA LEU A 9 22.86 -39.04 -36.42
C LEU A 9 21.95 -40.20 -36.86
N ARG A 10 20.86 -40.45 -36.09
CA ARG A 10 19.44 -40.66 -36.52
C ARG A 10 18.61 -41.30 -35.37
N ARG A 11 17.53 -40.66 -34.86
CA ARG A 11 16.10 -40.71 -35.31
C ARG A 11 15.39 -41.99 -34.81
N ALA A 12 14.61 -41.96 -33.72
CA ALA A 12 13.19 -41.57 -33.56
C ALA A 12 12.12 -42.62 -33.97
N LEU A 13 11.01 -42.62 -33.19
CA LEU A 13 9.69 -43.30 -33.34
C LEU A 13 9.58 -44.77 -32.89
N ARG A 14 8.45 -45.33 -32.41
CA ARG A 14 7.17 -44.97 -31.74
C ARG A 14 6.37 -46.31 -31.64
N LEU A 15 5.36 -46.36 -30.75
CA LEU A 15 4.18 -47.28 -30.67
C LEU A 15 4.42 -48.69 -30.10
N ALA A 16 3.46 -49.43 -29.50
CA ALA A 16 2.22 -49.22 -28.72
C ALA A 16 1.56 -50.62 -28.59
N THR A 17 1.11 -51.06 -27.41
CA THR A 17 0.09 -52.12 -27.15
C THR A 17 -0.24 -52.05 -25.64
N SER A 18 -1.43 -51.64 -25.15
CA SER A 18 -2.77 -52.27 -25.09
C SER A 18 -2.80 -53.68 -24.50
N ILE A 19 -3.46 -53.86 -23.33
CA ILE A 19 -4.59 -54.78 -23.04
C ILE A 19 -5.03 -54.67 -21.55
N GLU A 20 -6.36 -54.55 -21.38
CA GLU A 20 -7.29 -54.66 -20.23
C GLU A 20 -7.11 -55.91 -19.32
N ALA A 21 -7.63 -56.13 -18.10
CA ALA A 21 -8.64 -55.59 -17.14
C ALA A 21 -8.41 -56.39 -15.78
N PRO A 22 -9.31 -56.50 -14.75
CA PRO A 22 -10.55 -55.80 -14.41
C PRO A 22 -10.66 -55.27 -12.95
N LEU A 23 -11.79 -54.62 -12.74
CA LEU A 23 -12.32 -53.93 -11.56
C LEU A 23 -12.68 -54.87 -10.39
N LEU A 24 -12.36 -54.45 -9.16
CA LEU A 24 -13.15 -54.79 -7.97
C LEU A 24 -13.49 -53.52 -7.19
N LEU A 25 -14.79 -53.32 -7.05
CA LEU A 25 -15.48 -52.15 -6.55
C LEU A 25 -15.50 -52.16 -5.01
N GLN A 26 -14.58 -51.45 -4.36
CA GLN A 26 -14.72 -51.14 -2.93
C GLN A 26 -15.26 -49.72 -2.76
N ARG A 27 -16.59 -49.63 -2.63
CA ARG A 27 -17.32 -48.44 -2.19
C ARG A 27 -16.83 -48.00 -0.80
N GLN A 28 -15.87 -47.10 -0.76
CA GLN A 28 -15.59 -46.33 0.45
C GLN A 28 -16.56 -45.14 0.49
N THR A 29 -17.52 -45.21 1.41
CA THR A 29 -18.36 -44.07 1.78
C THR A 29 -17.48 -43.07 2.53
N ALA A 30 -16.92 -42.10 1.79
CA ALA A 30 -16.27 -40.95 2.38
C ALA A 30 -17.31 -40.13 3.16
N ARG A 31 -17.42 -40.42 4.47
CA ARG A 31 -18.15 -39.58 5.42
C ARG A 31 -17.43 -38.22 5.44
N ARG A 32 -18.08 -37.19 4.87
CA ARG A 32 -17.62 -35.81 5.01
C ARG A 32 -17.74 -35.43 6.48
N PHE A 33 -16.62 -35.33 7.17
CA PHE A 33 -16.57 -34.73 8.50
C PHE A 33 -16.81 -33.22 8.33
N PHE A 34 -17.87 -32.73 8.97
CA PHE A 34 -18.06 -31.30 9.18
C PHE A 34 -16.87 -30.78 10.01
N HIS A 35 -16.20 -29.76 9.50
CA HIS A 35 -15.13 -29.07 10.20
C HIS A 35 -15.74 -28.34 11.41
N ALA A 36 -15.38 -28.78 12.62
CA ALA A 36 -15.64 -28.03 13.83
C ALA A 36 -14.72 -26.80 13.83
N SER A 37 -15.28 -25.61 13.60
CA SER A 37 -14.57 -24.36 13.82
C SER A 37 -14.28 -24.19 15.32
N SER A 38 -13.11 -23.66 15.67
CA SER A 38 -12.75 -23.40 17.07
C SER A 38 -13.72 -22.38 17.68
N PRO A 39 -14.20 -22.56 18.93
CA PRO A 39 -15.04 -21.57 19.58
C PRO A 39 -14.24 -20.27 19.77
N THR A 40 -14.73 -19.18 19.18
CA THR A 40 -14.19 -17.84 19.37
C THR A 40 -14.37 -17.42 20.83
N LEU A 41 -13.26 -17.08 21.49
CA LEU A 41 -13.25 -16.58 22.86
C LEU A 41 -14.02 -15.25 22.93
N LYS A 42 -15.13 -15.23 23.69
CA LYS A 42 -15.86 -13.99 23.97
C LYS A 42 -14.98 -13.07 24.82
N LYS A 43 -14.76 -11.84 24.35
CA LYS A 43 -14.05 -10.78 25.07
C LYS A 43 -14.73 -10.55 26.43
N ARG A 44 -14.03 -10.88 27.52
CA ARG A 44 -14.49 -10.65 28.90
C ARG A 44 -14.59 -9.14 29.12
N LYS A 45 -15.76 -8.64 29.51
CA LYS A 45 -15.96 -7.24 29.93
C LYS A 45 -15.20 -7.04 31.24
N ILE A 46 -14.07 -6.35 31.19
CA ILE A 46 -13.31 -5.95 32.38
C ILE A 46 -14.11 -4.80 33.01
N ALA A 47 -14.58 -4.99 34.24
CA ALA A 47 -15.16 -3.90 35.02
C ALA A 47 -14.04 -2.91 35.38
N PRO A 48 -14.26 -1.59 35.28
CA PRO A 48 -13.27 -0.60 35.66
C PRO A 48 -13.00 -0.69 37.17
N ALA A 49 -11.73 -0.56 37.55
CA ALA A 49 -11.30 -0.56 38.95
C ALA A 49 -11.91 0.63 39.70
N ALA A 50 -12.31 0.40 40.95
CA ALA A 50 -13.10 1.32 41.79
C ALA A 50 -12.42 2.66 42.17
N ASN A 51 -11.22 2.96 41.65
CA ASN A 51 -10.46 4.17 41.97
C ASN A 51 -10.05 4.96 40.72
N SER A 52 -11.03 5.30 39.87
CA SER A 52 -10.84 6.32 38.82
C SER A 52 -11.60 7.58 39.22
N PRO A 53 -11.00 8.79 39.13
CA PRO A 53 -11.71 10.02 39.45
C PRO A 53 -12.90 10.24 38.50
N PRO A 54 -13.99 10.91 38.93
CA PRO A 54 -15.15 11.13 38.08
C PRO A 54 -14.83 12.21 37.05
N THR A 55 -14.52 11.82 35.82
CA THR A 55 -14.48 12.77 34.70
C THR A 55 -15.91 13.05 34.23
N ALA A 56 -16.58 13.93 34.95
CA ALA A 56 -17.78 14.60 34.47
C ALA A 56 -17.37 15.77 33.57
N THR A 57 -17.24 15.53 32.27
CA THR A 57 -17.75 16.43 31.21
C THR A 57 -17.57 15.73 29.86
N ALA A 58 -18.65 15.69 29.08
CA ALA A 58 -18.70 15.18 27.73
C ALA A 58 -17.60 15.84 26.87
N SER A 59 -16.48 15.15 26.74
CA SER A 59 -15.46 15.46 25.75
C SER A 59 -15.91 14.76 24.48
N GLN A 60 -16.44 15.54 23.53
CA GLN A 60 -16.83 15.10 22.20
C GLN A 60 -15.62 14.39 21.57
N THR A 61 -15.65 13.06 21.62
CA THR A 61 -14.96 12.25 20.63
C THR A 61 -15.67 12.51 19.29
N PRO A 62 -15.02 12.35 18.12
CA PRO A 62 -15.73 12.41 16.85
C PRO A 62 -16.59 11.16 16.74
N SER A 63 -17.68 11.15 17.51
CA SER A 63 -18.61 10.05 17.64
C SER A 63 -19.49 9.99 16.41
N SER A 64 -20.06 8.82 16.21
CA SER A 64 -21.04 8.48 15.18
C SER A 64 -22.04 9.61 14.88
N PRO A 65 -22.62 9.65 13.67
CA PRO A 65 -23.68 10.59 13.34
C PRO A 65 -24.72 10.60 14.45
N ASP A 66 -25.10 11.78 14.95
CA ASP A 66 -26.05 11.92 16.04
C ASP A 66 -27.49 12.08 15.51
N PRO A 67 -28.47 11.34 16.05
CA PRO A 67 -29.86 11.40 15.56
C PRO A 67 -30.59 12.68 16.01
N LEU A 68 -30.07 13.40 17.00
CA LEU A 68 -30.65 14.64 17.53
C LEU A 68 -30.35 15.85 16.63
N ASP A 69 -29.26 15.80 15.87
CA ASP A 69 -28.92 16.81 14.86
C ASP A 69 -28.55 16.12 13.53
N PRO A 70 -29.55 15.78 12.70
CA PRO A 70 -29.32 15.11 11.42
C PRO A 70 -28.61 15.99 10.38
N LEU A 71 -28.35 17.27 10.70
CA LEU A 71 -27.60 18.21 9.86
C LEU A 71 -26.15 18.39 10.33
N ASP A 72 -25.73 17.73 11.41
CA ASP A 72 -24.33 17.75 11.83
C ASP A 72 -23.48 16.81 10.96
N PHE A 73 -22.64 17.42 10.12
CA PHE A 73 -21.69 16.72 9.26
C PHE A 73 -20.28 16.62 9.87
N THR A 74 -20.09 17.01 11.13
CA THR A 74 -18.78 17.00 11.80
C THR A 74 -18.13 15.61 11.76
N SER A 75 -18.92 14.56 11.98
CA SER A 75 -18.48 13.16 11.88
C SER A 75 -17.93 12.81 10.48
N LEU A 76 -18.60 13.30 9.43
CA LEU A 76 -18.21 13.05 8.04
C LEU A 76 -16.99 13.88 7.62
N LEU A 77 -16.92 15.14 8.04
CA LEU A 77 -15.73 15.98 7.80
C LEU A 77 -14.51 15.42 8.52
N ALA A 78 -14.68 14.94 9.76
CA ALA A 78 -13.63 14.25 10.50
C ALA A 78 -13.18 12.96 9.80
N ALA A 79 -14.08 12.25 9.10
CA ALA A 79 -13.73 11.07 8.31
C ALA A 79 -12.95 11.42 7.02
N PHE A 80 -13.17 12.59 6.43
CA PHE A 80 -12.41 13.06 5.27
C PHE A 80 -10.99 13.49 5.62
N ALA A 81 -10.76 14.15 6.76
CA ALA A 81 -9.45 14.65 7.16
C ALA A 81 -8.30 13.63 7.03
N PRO A 82 -8.38 12.40 7.59
CA PRO A 82 -7.31 11.42 7.41
C PRO A 82 -7.17 10.95 5.96
N GLN A 83 -8.27 10.87 5.20
CA GLN A 83 -8.24 10.51 3.78
C GLN A 83 -7.50 11.59 2.97
N ASP A 84 -7.83 12.86 3.19
CA ASP A 84 -7.19 14.00 2.56
C ASP A 84 -5.69 14.01 2.86
N THR A 85 -5.28 13.75 4.11
CA THR A 85 -3.85 13.70 4.48
C THR A 85 -3.10 12.57 3.76
N HIS A 86 -3.72 11.39 3.67
CA HIS A 86 -3.14 10.23 3.02
C HIS A 86 -2.94 10.46 1.52
N PHE A 87 -3.98 10.91 0.81
CA PHE A 87 -3.90 11.12 -0.64
C PHE A 87 -3.01 12.31 -1.00
N ARG A 88 -3.02 13.40 -0.21
CA ARG A 88 -2.06 14.49 -0.39
C ARG A 88 -0.62 14.01 -0.24
N ALA A 89 -0.32 13.23 0.79
CA ALA A 89 1.01 12.66 0.97
C ALA A 89 1.40 11.74 -0.20
N GLN A 90 0.44 10.97 -0.73
CA GLN A 90 0.65 10.12 -1.89
C GLN A 90 0.95 10.94 -3.16
N LEU A 91 0.21 12.02 -3.42
CA LEU A 91 0.49 12.93 -4.54
C LEU A 91 1.87 13.58 -4.42
N GLN A 92 2.23 14.05 -3.22
CA GLN A 92 3.57 14.61 -2.96
C GLN A 92 4.68 13.57 -3.19
N THR A 93 4.45 12.32 -2.79
CA THR A 93 5.38 11.21 -3.03
C THR A 93 5.61 10.99 -4.53
N ILE A 94 4.55 11.09 -5.35
CA ILE A 94 4.67 10.98 -6.81
C ILE A 94 5.47 12.16 -7.39
N LEU A 95 5.23 13.39 -6.90
CA LEU A 95 5.96 14.59 -7.35
C LEU A 95 7.46 14.54 -7.06
N HIS A 96 7.86 14.06 -5.88
CA HIS A 96 9.25 14.14 -5.40
C HIS A 96 10.16 13.01 -5.91
N GLY A 97 9.67 12.11 -6.76
CA GLY A 97 10.49 11.04 -7.35
C GLY A 97 9.84 9.66 -7.37
N GLY A 98 8.56 9.56 -7.02
CA GLY A 98 7.79 8.33 -7.12
C GLY A 98 8.38 7.20 -6.28
N ARG A 99 8.93 6.17 -6.94
CA ARG A 99 9.53 5.04 -6.23
C ARG A 99 10.83 5.44 -5.51
N PHE A 100 11.59 6.36 -6.08
CA PHE A 100 12.94 6.71 -5.63
C PHE A 100 12.95 7.86 -4.62
N ASN A 101 12.03 7.84 -3.67
CA ASN A 101 12.02 8.79 -2.57
C ASN A 101 13.04 8.40 -1.49
N PRO A 102 13.68 9.37 -0.82
CA PRO A 102 14.67 9.08 0.23
C PRO A 102 14.06 8.28 1.37
N SER A 103 12.81 8.56 1.75
CA SER A 103 12.09 7.78 2.78
C SER A 103 11.81 6.34 2.35
N SER A 104 11.44 6.12 1.09
CA SER A 104 11.18 4.77 0.55
C SER A 104 12.47 3.96 0.40
N LEU A 105 13.55 4.58 -0.05
CA LEU A 105 14.87 3.95 -0.11
C LEU A 105 15.40 3.65 1.29
N GLY A 106 15.26 4.58 2.24
CA GLY A 106 15.68 4.39 3.63
C GLY A 106 14.97 3.22 4.32
N ALA A 107 13.73 2.92 3.95
CA ALA A 107 12.96 1.78 4.47
C ALA A 107 13.39 0.42 3.88
N LEU A 108 14.27 0.38 2.87
CA LEU A 108 14.70 -0.86 2.23
C LEU A 108 15.41 -1.77 3.26
N PRO A 109 14.94 -3.00 3.48
CA PRO A 109 15.59 -3.94 4.39
C PRO A 109 16.88 -4.48 3.77
N ILE A 110 17.98 -4.45 4.54
CA ILE A 110 19.30 -4.88 4.11
C ILE A 110 19.77 -6.01 5.02
N PRO A 111 19.98 -7.22 4.47
CA PRO A 111 20.53 -8.33 5.22
C PRO A 111 22.05 -8.11 5.41
N VAL A 112 22.45 -7.89 6.65
CA VAL A 112 23.84 -7.79 7.09
C VAL A 112 24.21 -9.09 7.81
N LYS A 113 25.43 -9.58 7.57
CA LYS A 113 25.97 -10.72 8.31
C LYS A 113 26.67 -10.19 9.56
N SER A 114 26.12 -10.49 10.72
CA SER A 114 26.72 -10.13 12.01
C SER A 114 27.91 -11.07 12.33
N ALA A 115 28.76 -10.66 13.26
CA ALA A 115 29.99 -11.39 13.62
C ALA A 115 29.72 -12.85 14.05
N ASP A 116 28.52 -13.11 14.57
CA ASP A 116 28.06 -14.44 15.01
C ASP A 116 27.48 -15.30 13.86
N GLY A 117 27.54 -14.81 12.61
CA GLY A 117 27.08 -15.53 11.42
C GLY A 117 25.57 -15.50 11.18
N THR A 118 24.80 -14.84 12.05
CA THR A 118 23.36 -14.63 11.90
C THR A 118 23.06 -13.50 10.89
N PRO A 119 22.12 -13.70 9.94
CA PRO A 119 21.68 -12.64 9.05
C PRO A 119 20.71 -11.71 9.80
N GLU A 120 21.17 -10.52 10.13
CA GLU A 120 20.34 -9.47 10.72
C GLU A 120 19.86 -8.52 9.61
N THR A 121 18.65 -7.99 9.73
CA THR A 121 18.07 -7.11 8.71
C THR A 121 17.87 -5.73 9.29
N PHE A 122 18.54 -4.74 8.70
CA PHE A 122 18.43 -3.34 9.09
C PHE A 122 17.89 -2.50 7.93
N PRO A 123 17.09 -1.46 8.18
CA PRO A 123 16.68 -0.53 7.14
C PRO A 123 17.91 0.25 6.62
N LEU A 124 17.94 0.54 5.31
CA LEU A 124 19.01 1.29 4.66
C LEU A 124 19.31 2.62 5.37
N GLY A 125 18.28 3.30 5.88
CA GLY A 125 18.41 4.60 6.55
C GLY A 125 19.23 4.56 7.84
N GLU A 126 19.38 3.39 8.47
CA GLU A 126 20.26 3.22 9.64
C GLU A 126 21.72 2.98 9.23
N LEU A 127 21.94 2.31 8.10
CA LEU A 127 23.27 1.95 7.61
C LEU A 127 23.90 3.03 6.72
N ALA A 128 23.08 3.88 6.11
CA ALA A 128 23.51 4.90 5.17
C ALA A 128 22.57 6.11 5.14
N GLN A 129 23.15 7.29 4.91
CA GLN A 129 22.39 8.51 4.64
C GLN A 129 22.03 8.61 3.16
N VAL A 130 20.74 8.77 2.86
CA VAL A 130 20.22 8.90 1.49
C VAL A 130 20.13 10.38 1.11
N VAL A 131 20.93 10.82 0.14
CA VAL A 131 20.99 12.21 -0.32
C VAL A 131 20.64 12.30 -1.82
N PRO A 132 19.49 12.89 -2.19
CA PRO A 132 19.21 13.19 -3.59
C PRO A 132 20.11 14.33 -4.08
N ARG A 133 20.86 14.12 -5.17
CA ARG A 133 21.69 15.19 -5.77
C ARG A 133 20.81 16.12 -6.62
N SER A 134 21.23 17.39 -6.75
CA SER A 134 20.48 18.46 -7.45
C SER A 134 20.12 18.19 -8.92
N GLY A 135 20.64 17.12 -9.52
CA GLY A 135 20.25 16.66 -10.86
C GLY A 135 19.01 15.76 -10.92
N GLY A 136 18.41 15.38 -9.79
CA GLY A 136 17.17 14.57 -9.70
C GLY A 136 17.26 13.12 -10.21
N ARG A 137 18.29 12.80 -10.99
CA ARG A 137 18.55 11.49 -11.60
C ARG A 137 19.56 10.65 -10.82
N THR A 138 20.23 11.24 -9.85
CA THR A 138 21.28 10.56 -9.09
C THR A 138 21.04 10.72 -7.60
N ILE A 139 21.07 9.59 -6.91
CA ILE A 139 20.97 9.51 -5.45
C ILE A 139 22.32 9.06 -4.93
N SER A 140 22.87 9.83 -4.01
CA SER A 140 24.09 9.49 -3.28
C SER A 140 23.70 8.80 -1.98
N LEU A 141 24.22 7.60 -1.76
CA LEU A 141 24.09 6.86 -0.52
C LEU A 141 25.44 6.95 0.20
N LEU A 142 25.46 7.69 1.30
CA LEU A 142 26.65 7.85 2.14
C LEU A 142 26.61 6.76 3.20
N VAL A 143 27.45 5.74 3.04
CA VAL A 143 27.47 4.57 3.92
C VAL A 143 28.30 4.87 5.16
N ASN A 144 27.82 4.46 6.34
CA ASN A 144 28.53 4.69 7.60
C ASN A 144 29.84 3.89 7.69
N GLU A 145 29.83 2.62 7.27
CA GLU A 145 30.98 1.71 7.34
C GLU A 145 31.24 0.96 6.03
N ARG A 146 32.52 0.66 5.77
CA ARG A 146 32.96 -0.08 4.57
C ARG A 146 32.37 -1.50 4.48
N ALA A 147 32.09 -2.12 5.63
CA ALA A 147 31.54 -3.47 5.70
C ALA A 147 30.14 -3.57 5.07
N TYR A 148 29.33 -2.51 5.15
CA TYR A 148 27.95 -2.49 4.68
C TYR A 148 27.81 -2.20 3.18
N ILE A 149 28.88 -1.73 2.51
CA ILE A 149 28.84 -1.38 1.08
C ILE A 149 28.34 -2.56 0.23
N LYS A 150 28.89 -3.76 0.41
CA LYS A 150 28.50 -4.94 -0.39
C LYS A 150 27.07 -5.41 -0.09
N PRO A 151 26.64 -5.57 1.18
CA PRO A 151 25.24 -5.82 1.52
C PRO A 151 24.27 -4.81 0.91
N ILE A 152 24.59 -3.51 0.97
CA ILE A 152 23.75 -2.45 0.41
C ILE A 152 23.65 -2.57 -1.11
N MET A 153 24.77 -2.73 -1.82
CA MET A 153 24.77 -2.93 -3.27
C MET A 153 23.92 -4.12 -3.68
N SER A 154 24.05 -5.24 -2.97
CA SER A 154 23.28 -6.47 -3.21
C SER A 154 21.80 -6.28 -2.94
N ALA A 155 21.43 -5.61 -1.84
CA ALA A 155 20.03 -5.39 -1.46
C ALA A 155 19.30 -4.45 -2.44
N VAL A 156 19.95 -3.36 -2.86
CA VAL A 156 19.38 -2.42 -3.84
C VAL A 156 19.19 -3.10 -5.20
N GLN A 157 20.14 -3.93 -5.63
CA GLN A 157 20.04 -4.68 -6.88
C GLN A 157 18.97 -5.79 -6.82
N ALA A 158 18.87 -6.50 -5.70
CA ALA A 158 17.88 -7.56 -5.51
C ALA A 158 16.45 -7.03 -5.28
N SER A 159 16.32 -5.74 -4.92
CA SER A 159 15.01 -5.15 -4.67
C SER A 159 14.16 -5.11 -5.94
N ARG A 160 12.94 -5.63 -5.84
CA ARG A 160 11.94 -5.61 -6.91
C ARG A 160 11.53 -4.19 -7.30
N GLU A 161 11.59 -3.26 -6.36
CA GLU A 161 11.09 -1.90 -6.52
C GLU A 161 12.10 -0.99 -7.22
N PHE A 162 13.40 -1.21 -6.95
CA PHE A 162 14.49 -0.38 -7.44
C PHE A 162 15.28 -1.06 -8.57
N ASN A 163 15.68 -2.32 -8.40
CA ASN A 163 16.45 -3.12 -9.38
C ASN A 163 17.56 -2.32 -10.08
N GLN A 164 18.31 -1.51 -9.32
CA GLN A 164 19.40 -0.67 -9.82
C GLN A 164 20.75 -1.16 -9.29
N GLN A 165 21.82 -0.84 -10.01
CA GLN A 165 23.20 -1.13 -9.58
C GLN A 165 23.89 0.15 -9.11
N PRO A 166 23.96 0.41 -7.79
CA PRO A 166 24.73 1.53 -7.26
C PRO A 166 26.23 1.36 -7.56
N GLN A 167 26.87 2.42 -8.07
CA GLN A 167 28.29 2.48 -8.41
C GLN A 167 29.07 3.16 -7.28
N ARG A 168 30.33 2.78 -7.07
CA ARG A 168 31.19 3.48 -6.11
C ARG A 168 31.65 4.81 -6.69
N SER A 169 31.69 5.85 -5.86
CA SER A 169 32.32 7.11 -6.22
C SER A 169 33.84 6.93 -6.34
N GLU A 170 34.46 7.60 -7.30
CA GLU A 170 35.93 7.66 -7.41
C GLU A 170 36.53 8.58 -6.35
N ASP A 171 35.75 9.56 -5.88
CA ASP A 171 36.20 10.58 -4.92
C ASP A 171 36.04 10.15 -3.45
N ASN A 172 35.10 9.22 -3.17
CA ASN A 172 34.78 8.78 -1.81
C ASN A 172 34.41 7.29 -1.75
N ASP A 173 35.25 6.51 -1.06
CA ASP A 173 35.08 5.07 -0.86
C ASP A 173 33.75 4.69 -0.19
N LEU A 174 33.16 5.58 0.62
CA LEU A 174 31.92 5.35 1.36
C LEU A 174 30.68 5.86 0.61
N GLU A 175 30.84 6.52 -0.53
CA GLU A 175 29.74 7.04 -1.33
C GLU A 175 29.37 6.06 -2.44
N LEU A 176 28.09 5.70 -2.48
CA LEU A 176 27.49 4.92 -3.57
C LEU A 176 26.55 5.80 -4.38
N LEU A 177 26.82 5.93 -5.67
CA LEU A 177 25.99 6.66 -6.62
C LEU A 177 25.02 5.71 -7.32
N MET A 178 23.73 5.92 -7.09
CA MET A 178 22.68 5.24 -7.82
C MET A 178 22.14 6.16 -8.91
N ARG A 179 22.16 5.68 -10.16
CA ARG A 179 21.51 6.36 -11.29
C ARG A 179 20.08 5.84 -11.41
N VAL A 180 19.12 6.75 -11.31
CA VAL A 180 17.70 6.45 -11.47
C VAL A 180 17.36 6.58 -12.96
N GLU A 181 16.74 5.55 -13.52
CA GLU A 181 16.15 5.65 -14.86
C GLU A 181 14.88 6.51 -14.78
N PRO A 182 14.70 7.50 -15.68
CA PRO A 182 13.50 8.32 -15.65
C PRO A 182 12.26 7.46 -15.91
N GLU A 183 11.33 7.43 -14.96
CA GLU A 183 9.99 6.89 -15.21
C GLU A 183 9.32 7.73 -16.32
N ARG A 184 8.54 7.08 -17.19
CA ARG A 184 7.83 7.77 -18.27
C ARG A 184 6.83 8.77 -17.65
N LYS A 185 6.80 10.00 -18.15
CA LYS A 185 5.86 11.04 -17.68
C LYS A 185 4.40 10.57 -17.70
N GLU A 186 4.04 9.79 -18.73
CA GLU A 186 2.72 9.18 -18.87
C GLU A 186 2.36 8.22 -17.72
N GLU A 187 3.33 7.46 -17.22
CA GLU A 187 3.12 6.55 -16.08
C GLU A 187 2.92 7.30 -14.77
N LEU A 188 3.65 8.41 -14.57
CA LEU A 188 3.46 9.29 -13.42
C LEU A 188 2.06 9.91 -13.42
N VAL A 189 1.62 10.43 -14.57
CA VAL A 189 0.26 10.97 -14.75
C VAL A 189 -0.79 9.87 -14.51
N ARG A 190 -0.54 8.64 -14.97
CA ARG A 190 -1.44 7.51 -14.71
C ARG A 190 -1.57 7.22 -13.21
N ARG A 191 -0.46 7.21 -12.46
CA ARG A 191 -0.47 7.02 -11.00
C ARG A 191 -1.19 8.14 -10.27
N VAL A 192 -1.01 9.39 -10.70
CA VAL A 192 -1.75 10.54 -10.14
C VAL A 192 -3.26 10.36 -10.34
N LYS A 193 -3.68 9.99 -11.56
CA LYS A 193 -5.08 9.71 -11.88
C LYS A 193 -5.65 8.54 -11.07
N GLU A 194 -4.90 7.45 -10.93
CA GLU A 194 -5.28 6.30 -10.10
C GLU A 194 -5.44 6.71 -8.62
N ALA A 195 -4.52 7.51 -8.08
CA ALA A 195 -4.60 8.01 -6.70
C ALA A 195 -5.80 8.96 -6.50
N ALA A 196 -6.01 9.89 -7.43
CA ALA A 196 -7.15 10.80 -7.39
C ALA A 196 -8.49 10.06 -7.52
N GLN A 197 -8.57 9.04 -8.38
CA GLN A 197 -9.74 8.18 -8.47
C GLN A 197 -10.01 7.43 -7.15
N GLY A 198 -8.96 6.87 -6.53
CA GLY A 198 -9.06 6.26 -5.20
C GLY A 198 -9.56 7.24 -4.14
N TRP A 199 -9.12 8.50 -4.18
CA TRP A 199 -9.60 9.55 -3.28
C TRP A 199 -11.09 9.84 -3.47
N ARG A 200 -11.53 10.01 -4.72
CA ARG A 200 -12.96 10.19 -5.06
C ARG A 200 -13.81 9.01 -4.56
N ASP A 201 -13.32 7.79 -4.73
CA ASP A 201 -14.04 6.59 -4.30
C ASP A 201 -14.17 6.50 -2.78
N GLN A 202 -13.13 6.91 -2.03
CA GLN A 202 -13.17 7.00 -0.56
C GLN A 202 -14.17 8.04 -0.07
N VAL A 203 -14.23 9.21 -0.70
CA VAL A 203 -15.22 10.26 -0.40
C VAL A 203 -16.64 9.76 -0.68
N ARG A 204 -16.87 9.12 -1.84
CA ARG A 204 -18.17 8.50 -2.17
C ARG A 204 -18.55 7.41 -1.17
N GLN A 205 -17.59 6.61 -0.73
CA GLN A 205 -17.83 5.54 0.25
C GLN A 205 -18.23 6.10 1.62
N ALA A 206 -17.53 7.13 2.11
CA ALA A 206 -17.87 7.81 3.36
C ALA A 206 -19.26 8.45 3.28
N ARG A 207 -19.60 9.11 2.16
CA ARG A 207 -20.95 9.64 1.91
C ARG A 207 -22.01 8.53 1.91
N SER A 208 -21.75 7.40 1.24
CA SER A 208 -22.67 6.26 1.20
C SER A 208 -22.91 5.66 2.61
N ARG A 209 -21.89 5.63 3.47
CA ARG A 209 -22.03 5.19 4.86
C ARG A 209 -22.94 6.14 5.63
N HIS A 210 -22.74 7.45 5.50
CA HIS A 210 -23.57 8.46 6.17
C HIS A 210 -25.02 8.45 5.67
N ASP A 211 -25.23 8.32 4.36
CA ASP A 211 -26.54 8.25 3.73
C ASP A 211 -27.34 7.02 4.20
N LYS A 212 -26.69 5.87 4.39
CA LYS A 212 -27.32 4.67 4.99
C LYS A 212 -27.80 4.93 6.42
N VAL A 213 -27.04 5.70 7.21
CA VAL A 213 -27.42 6.05 8.59
C VAL A 213 -28.63 6.97 8.61
N ILE A 214 -28.63 8.04 7.80
CA ILE A 214 -29.79 8.95 7.67
C ILE A 214 -31.04 8.18 7.19
N LYS A 215 -30.88 7.31 6.19
CA LYS A 215 -31.98 6.47 5.69
C LYS A 215 -32.48 5.47 6.73
N GLY A 216 -31.60 4.98 7.62
CA GLY A 216 -31.97 4.18 8.79
C GLY A 216 -32.89 4.97 9.73
N TRP A 217 -32.45 6.16 10.16
CA TRP A 217 -33.23 7.01 11.06
C TRP A 217 -34.58 7.45 10.50
N ALA A 218 -34.67 7.67 9.18
CA ALA A 218 -35.92 7.99 8.51
C ALA A 218 -36.90 6.81 8.46
N ARG A 219 -36.40 5.56 8.52
CA ARG A 219 -37.22 4.34 8.63
C ARG A 219 -37.66 4.08 10.06
N ASP A 220 -36.75 4.30 11.02
CA ASP A 220 -37.00 4.11 12.45
C ASP A 220 -37.92 5.20 13.03
N GLY A 221 -38.17 6.28 12.29
CA GLY A 221 -39.03 7.39 12.70
C GLY A 221 -38.35 8.39 13.64
N THR A 222 -37.07 8.19 13.93
CA THR A 222 -36.25 9.07 14.79
C THR A 222 -36.07 10.45 14.18
N VAL A 223 -36.01 10.53 12.84
CA VAL A 223 -35.85 11.79 12.09
C VAL A 223 -37.00 11.95 11.11
N LEU A 224 -37.55 13.17 11.04
CA LEU A 224 -38.62 13.49 10.08
C LEU A 224 -38.13 13.34 8.64
N LYS A 225 -38.98 12.77 7.77
CA LYS A 225 -38.65 12.57 6.34
C LYS A 225 -38.22 13.85 5.62
N ASP A 226 -38.76 15.02 6.00
CA ASP A 226 -38.33 16.30 5.43
C ASP A 226 -36.89 16.67 5.86
N ALA A 227 -36.55 16.48 7.14
CA ALA A 227 -35.19 16.70 7.63
C ALA A 227 -34.18 15.77 6.96
N ALA A 228 -34.53 14.49 6.75
CA ALA A 228 -33.69 13.54 6.01
C ALA A 228 -33.43 13.99 4.57
N LYS A 229 -34.43 14.52 3.87
CA LYS A 229 -34.29 15.07 2.50
C LYS A 229 -33.45 16.36 2.46
N ARG A 230 -33.47 17.17 3.52
CA ARG A 230 -32.58 18.35 3.64
C ARG A 230 -31.15 17.91 3.87
N ALA A 231 -30.93 16.96 4.80
CA ALA A 231 -29.62 16.40 5.07
C ALA A 231 -29.00 15.77 3.82
N GLU A 232 -29.76 15.03 3.00
CA GLU A 232 -29.26 14.47 1.74
C GLU A 232 -28.80 15.55 0.74
N ARG A 233 -29.52 16.68 0.66
CA ARG A 233 -29.15 17.81 -0.20
C ARG A 233 -27.89 18.52 0.27
N GLU A 234 -27.76 18.80 1.56
CA GLU A 234 -26.55 19.41 2.13
C GLU A 234 -25.36 18.47 2.02
N LEU A 235 -25.56 17.17 2.27
CA LEU A 235 -24.54 16.14 2.10
C LEU A 235 -24.01 16.08 0.66
N GLN A 236 -24.88 16.25 -0.33
CA GLN A 236 -24.48 16.34 -1.73
C GLN A 236 -23.63 17.58 -2.00
N ARG A 237 -23.98 18.75 -1.43
CA ARG A 237 -23.18 19.97 -1.58
C ARG A 237 -21.79 19.83 -0.97
N VAL A 238 -21.68 19.23 0.21
CA VAL A 238 -20.38 18.95 0.87
C VAL A 238 -19.54 18.02 0.00
N GLN A 239 -20.15 16.97 -0.56
CA GLN A 239 -19.46 16.07 -1.48
C GLN A 239 -18.99 16.82 -2.73
N ASP A 240 -19.85 17.58 -3.40
CA ASP A 240 -19.51 18.29 -4.63
C ASP A 240 -18.38 19.31 -4.41
N GLY A 241 -18.37 19.99 -3.26
CA GLY A 241 -17.27 20.86 -2.85
C GLY A 241 -15.95 20.08 -2.72
N LYS A 242 -15.95 18.96 -2.01
CA LYS A 242 -14.77 18.10 -1.86
C LYS A 242 -14.29 17.50 -3.18
N MET A 243 -15.20 17.10 -4.06
CA MET A 243 -14.84 16.59 -5.39
C MET A 243 -14.11 17.66 -6.22
N ARG A 244 -14.56 18.93 -6.16
CA ARG A 244 -13.87 20.04 -6.83
C ARG A 244 -12.49 20.32 -6.25
N GLU A 245 -12.32 20.21 -4.93
CA GLU A 245 -11.00 20.32 -4.28
C GLU A 245 -10.04 19.25 -4.82
N ILE A 246 -10.50 17.99 -4.88
CA ILE A 246 -9.71 16.85 -5.39
C ILE A 246 -9.33 17.06 -6.87
N ASP A 247 -10.29 17.49 -7.71
CA ASP A 247 -10.04 17.77 -9.12
C ASP A 247 -9.00 18.90 -9.29
N GLY A 248 -9.05 19.91 -8.43
CA GLY A 248 -8.08 21.01 -8.39
C GLY A 248 -6.68 20.54 -8.02
N GLU A 249 -6.55 19.71 -6.97
CA GLU A 249 -5.26 19.16 -6.53
C GLU A 249 -4.66 18.20 -7.57
N GLU A 250 -5.50 17.39 -8.23
CA GLU A 250 -5.07 16.53 -9.34
C GLU A 250 -4.49 17.37 -10.49
N ALA A 251 -5.22 18.38 -10.95
CA ALA A 251 -4.80 19.24 -12.05
C ALA A 251 -3.50 20.01 -11.73
N GLN A 252 -3.37 20.50 -10.49
CA GLN A 252 -2.15 21.14 -10.00
C GLN A 252 -0.96 20.18 -10.01
N THR A 253 -1.17 18.94 -9.55
CA THR A 253 -0.13 17.91 -9.52
C THR A 253 0.33 17.53 -10.93
N ILE A 254 -0.60 17.34 -11.86
CA ILE A 254 -0.29 17.05 -13.27
C ILE A 254 0.51 18.20 -13.90
N LYS A 255 0.08 19.45 -13.68
CA LYS A 255 0.81 20.63 -14.18
C LYS A 255 2.23 20.74 -13.61
N MET A 256 2.41 20.39 -12.33
CA MET A 256 3.75 20.33 -11.71
C MET A 256 4.63 19.26 -12.34
N LEU A 257 4.08 18.08 -12.68
CA LEU A 257 4.80 17.02 -13.39
C LEU A 257 5.17 17.42 -14.81
N GLU A 258 4.31 18.16 -15.52
CA GLU A 258 4.58 18.62 -16.89
C GLU A 258 5.69 19.68 -16.95
N ARG A 259 5.77 20.54 -15.94
CA ARG A 259 6.79 21.61 -15.85
C ARG A 259 8.20 21.08 -15.59
N ARG A 260 8.32 19.85 -15.07
CA ARG A 260 9.59 19.21 -14.70
C ARG A 260 10.20 18.42 -15.85
#